data_AF-A0A2D5ZD14-F1
#
_entry.id   AF-A0A2D5ZD14-F1
#
_cell.length_a   1.000
_cell.length_b   1.000
_cell.length_c   1.000
_cell.angle_alpha   90.00
_cell.angle_beta   90.00
_cell.angle_gamma   90.00
#
_symmetry.space_group_name_H-M   'P 1'
#
loop_
_entity.id
_entity.type
_entity.pdbx_description
1 polymer ?
#
loop_
_entity_poly.entity_id
_entity_poly.type
_entity_poly.pdbx_seq_one_letter_code
_entity_poly.pdbx_strand_id
1 'polypeptide(L)'
;MDATPPHWACCHGHADTVRFQLDRGTPTKNVDGYFGTPLHTTLHCQWGSDGDHARVLRHLLEGGCEVPDGAFPTGNSKLDEVFRDFEGAG
;
A
#
# COMPACT_ATOMS: atom_id res chain seq x y z
N MET A 1 -18.15 -10.16 0.16
CA MET A 1 -17.82 -8.80 -0.31
C MET A 1 -17.21 -8.12 0.89
N ASP A 2 -15.99 -8.48 1.27
CA ASP A 2 -15.40 -8.02 2.51
C ASP A 2 -14.15 -7.22 2.18
N ALA A 3 -14.34 -6.16 1.39
CA ALA A 3 -13.32 -5.13 1.20
C ALA A 3 -13.01 -4.53 2.56
N THR A 4 -11.96 -5.07 3.19
CA THR A 4 -11.55 -4.68 4.53
C THR A 4 -11.22 -3.18 4.49
N PRO A 5 -11.55 -2.40 5.54
CA PRO A 5 -11.32 -0.96 5.63
C PRO A 5 -9.98 -0.41 5.08
N PRO A 6 -8.82 -1.10 5.18
CA PRO A 6 -7.57 -0.58 4.64
C PRO A 6 -7.57 -0.48 3.11
N HIS A 7 -8.31 -1.32 2.37
CA HIS A 7 -8.30 -1.28 0.90
C HIS A 7 -8.82 0.04 0.35
N TRP A 8 -9.91 0.58 0.90
CA TRP A 8 -10.48 1.84 0.45
C TRP A 8 -9.52 3.01 0.72
N ALA A 9 -8.87 3.01 1.89
CA ALA A 9 -7.87 4.01 2.22
C ALA A 9 -6.63 3.91 1.31
N CYS A 10 -6.21 2.69 0.96
CA CYS A 10 -5.14 2.46 -0.01
C CYS A 10 -5.53 2.94 -1.42
N CYS A 11 -6.75 2.63 -1.88
CA CYS A 11 -7.25 3.06 -3.18
C CYS A 11 -7.24 4.58 -3.34
N HIS A 12 -7.62 5.31 -2.28
CA HIS A 12 -7.74 6.76 -2.30
C HIS A 12 -6.46 7.48 -1.88
N GLY A 13 -5.38 6.77 -1.56
CA GLY A 13 -4.13 7.39 -1.10
C GLY A 13 -4.26 8.09 0.27
N HIS A 14 -5.16 7.63 1.14
CA HIS A 14 -5.38 8.20 2.47
C HIS A 14 -4.35 7.66 3.49
N ALA A 15 -3.11 8.17 3.40
CA ALA A 15 -1.99 7.73 4.22
C ALA A 15 -2.25 7.75 5.73
N ASP A 16 -2.87 8.81 6.27
CA ASP A 16 -3.16 8.94 7.70
C ASP A 16 -4.12 7.86 8.20
N THR A 17 -5.12 7.52 7.38
CA THR A 17 -6.09 6.47 7.68
C THR A 17 -5.43 5.09 7.65
N VAL A 18 -4.48 4.86 6.73
CA VAL A 18 -3.69 3.62 6.68
C VAL A 18 -2.79 3.52 7.91
N ARG A 19 -2.05 4.58 8.25
CA ARG A 19 -1.22 4.67 9.47
C ARG A 19 -2.02 4.33 10.72
N PHE A 20 -3.18 4.96 10.90
CA PHE A 20 -4.04 4.73 12.05
C PHE A 20 -4.52 3.28 12.17
N GLN A 21 -4.77 2.63 11.04
CA GLN A 21 -5.15 1.21 11.01
C GLN A 21 -3.97 0.28 11.33
N LEU A 22 -2.79 0.57 10.79
CA LEU A 22 -1.56 -0.17 11.10
C LEU A 22 -1.22 -0.07 12.59
N ASP A 23 -1.32 1.13 13.18
CA ASP A 23 -1.10 1.36 14.61
C ASP A 23 -2.08 0.57 15.50
N ARG A 24 -3.27 0.26 14.99
CA ARG A 24 -4.28 -0.57 15.68
C ARG A 24 -4.03 -2.08 15.52
N GLY A 25 -2.94 -2.49 14.89
CA GLY A 25 -2.61 -3.90 14.65
C GLY A 25 -3.48 -4.53 13.58
N THR A 26 -3.96 -3.74 12.61
CA THR A 26 -4.73 -4.29 11.48
C THR A 26 -3.86 -5.31 10.75
N PRO A 27 -4.35 -6.54 10.53
CA PRO A 27 -3.57 -7.56 9.83
C PRO A 27 -3.26 -7.07 8.41
N THR A 28 -1.97 -6.93 8.13
CA THR A 28 -1.42 -6.52 6.83
C THR A 28 -1.29 -7.68 5.83
N LYS A 29 -1.54 -8.90 6.30
CA LYS A 29 -1.41 -10.15 5.54
C LYS A 29 -2.77 -10.65 5.07
N ASN A 30 -2.91 -10.87 3.76
CA ASN A 30 -4.04 -11.53 3.09
C ASN A 30 -5.43 -11.12 3.61
N VAL A 31 -5.88 -9.94 3.19
CA VAL A 31 -7.24 -9.45 3.42
C VAL A 31 -8.05 -9.61 2.13
N ASP A 32 -8.84 -10.68 2.06
CA ASP A 32 -9.87 -11.05 1.06
C ASP A 32 -9.52 -11.01 -0.46
N GLY A 33 -9.31 -12.21 -1.02
CA GLY A 33 -9.93 -12.77 -2.25
C GLY A 33 -9.77 -12.08 -3.61
N TYR A 34 -10.02 -10.77 -3.71
CA TYR A 34 -10.10 -10.04 -4.98
C TYR A 34 -9.02 -8.97 -5.15
N PHE A 35 -8.52 -8.40 -4.06
CA PHE A 35 -7.59 -7.27 -4.06
C PHE A 35 -6.18 -7.62 -3.57
N GLY A 36 -5.96 -8.89 -3.19
CA GLY A 36 -4.66 -9.38 -2.76
C GLY A 36 -4.21 -8.78 -1.43
N THR A 37 -3.04 -8.13 -1.42
CA THR A 37 -2.51 -7.41 -0.25
C THR A 37 -2.88 -5.92 -0.33
N PRO A 38 -2.89 -5.19 0.81
CA PRO A 38 -3.05 -3.73 0.81
C PRO A 38 -2.05 -3.03 -0.12
N LEU A 39 -0.85 -3.62 -0.23
CA LEU A 39 0.21 -3.17 -1.12
C LEU A 39 -0.20 -3.34 -2.59
N HIS A 40 -0.67 -4.53 -2.99
CA HIS A 40 -1.21 -4.77 -4.35
C HIS A 40 -2.32 -3.78 -4.71
N THR A 41 -3.23 -3.49 -3.77
CA THR A 41 -4.30 -2.51 -3.99
C THR A 41 -3.75 -1.10 -4.21
N THR A 42 -2.75 -0.67 -3.45
CA THR A 42 -2.12 0.66 -3.63
C THR A 42 -1.46 0.79 -5.01
N LEU A 43 -0.92 -0.31 -5.54
CA LEU A 43 -0.28 -0.33 -6.86
C LEU A 43 -1.32 -0.30 -7.99
N HIS A 44 -2.38 -1.11 -7.89
CA HIS A 44 -3.32 -1.35 -8.99
C HIS A 44 -4.60 -0.51 -8.92
N CYS A 45 -4.96 0.01 -7.75
CA CYS A 45 -6.11 0.87 -7.54
C CYS A 45 -5.66 2.23 -7.02
N GLN A 46 -5.53 3.19 -7.93
CA GLN A 46 -5.24 4.58 -7.61
C GLN A 46 -6.46 5.42 -8.03
N TRP A 47 -7.46 5.47 -7.16
CA TRP A 47 -8.69 6.24 -7.37
C TRP A 47 -8.53 7.61 -6.75
N GLY A 48 -8.44 8.62 -7.63
CA GLY A 48 -8.25 10.02 -7.25
C GLY A 48 -6.83 10.51 -7.51
N SER A 49 -6.73 11.78 -7.91
CA SER A 49 -5.45 12.43 -8.24
C SER A 49 -4.78 13.10 -7.03
N ASP A 50 -5.54 13.31 -5.95
CA ASP A 50 -5.10 14.04 -4.76
C ASP A 50 -4.64 13.12 -3.61
N GLY A 51 -4.74 11.80 -3.81
CA GLY A 51 -4.28 10.80 -2.85
C GLY A 51 -2.76 10.69 -2.81
N ASP A 52 -2.20 10.43 -1.63
CA ASP A 52 -0.78 10.18 -1.44
C ASP A 52 -0.50 8.68 -1.35
N HIS A 53 -0.58 8.00 -2.50
CA HIS A 53 -0.28 6.57 -2.62
C HIS A 53 1.18 6.24 -2.25
N ALA A 54 2.11 7.19 -2.41
CA ALA A 54 3.50 7.01 -2.05
C ALA A 54 3.70 6.94 -0.52
N ARG A 55 3.06 7.84 0.25
CA ARG A 55 3.05 7.73 1.72
C ARG A 55 2.29 6.51 2.20
N VAL A 56 1.18 6.14 1.55
CA VAL A 56 0.49 4.86 1.85
C VAL A 56 1.46 3.69 1.69
N LEU A 57 2.13 3.58 0.55
CA LEU A 57 3.09 2.51 0.28
C LEU A 57 4.21 2.49 1.33
N ARG A 58 4.77 3.65 1.68
CA ARG A 58 5.78 3.76 2.74
C ARG A 58 5.28 3.21 4.07
N HIS A 59 4.08 3.57 4.51
CA HIS A 59 3.52 3.05 5.76
C HIS A 59 3.29 1.55 5.73
N LEU A 60 2.86 1.00 4.58
CA LEU A 60 2.69 -0.46 4.43
C LEU A 60 4.03 -1.19 4.53
N LEU A 61 5.08 -0.68 3.88
CA LEU A 61 6.44 -1.23 3.96
C LEU A 61 7.01 -1.14 5.39
N GLU A 62 6.86 0.01 6.05
CA GLU A 62 7.22 0.21 7.47
C GLU A 62 6.44 -0.75 8.39
N GLY A 63 5.20 -1.08 8.03
CA GLY A 63 4.35 -2.04 8.73
C GLY A 63 4.70 -3.51 8.46
N GLY A 64 5.76 -3.79 7.70
CA GLY A 64 6.22 -5.14 7.39
C GLY A 64 5.34 -5.88 6.38
N CYS A 65 4.60 -5.17 5.51
CA CYS A 65 3.97 -5.81 4.36
C CYS A 65 5.03 -6.43 3.45
N GLU A 66 4.84 -7.70 3.09
CA GLU A 66 5.65 -8.33 2.04
C GLU A 66 5.38 -7.64 0.69
N VAL A 67 6.47 -7.26 0.04
CA VAL A 67 6.45 -6.77 -1.34
C VAL A 67 6.30 -7.98 -2.25
N PRO A 68 5.29 -8.04 -3.13
CA PRO A 68 5.18 -9.11 -4.11
C PRO A 68 6.38 -9.11 -5.05
N ASP A 69 6.88 -10.30 -5.40
CA ASP A 69 7.89 -10.44 -6.44
C ASP A 69 7.40 -9.82 -7.77
N GLY A 70 8.21 -8.96 -8.37
CA GLY A 70 7.86 -8.26 -9.61
C GLY A 70 6.88 -7.11 -9.45
N ALA A 71 6.59 -6.66 -8.23
CA ALA A 71 5.80 -5.46 -7.98
C ALA A 71 6.44 -4.17 -8.55
N PHE A 72 7.75 -4.18 -8.76
CA PHE A 72 8.52 -3.08 -9.33
C PHE A 72 9.16 -3.48 -10.68
N PRO A 73 9.23 -2.57 -11.68
CA PRO A 73 8.66 -1.22 -11.69
C PRO A 73 7.14 -1.23 -11.91
N THR A 74 6.45 -0.42 -11.13
CA THR A 74 4.99 -0.29 -11.15
C THR A 74 4.48 0.54 -12.33
N GLY A 75 5.39 1.28 -12.98
CA GLY A 75 5.06 2.30 -13.98
C GLY A 75 4.65 3.65 -13.38
N ASN A 76 4.52 3.75 -12.05
CA ASN A 76 4.32 5.01 -11.33
C ASN A 76 5.64 5.45 -10.69
N SER A 77 6.24 6.52 -11.22
CA SER A 77 7.55 7.01 -10.76
C SER A 77 7.60 7.33 -9.26
N LYS A 78 6.49 7.77 -8.65
CA LYS A 78 6.42 8.07 -7.21
C LYS A 78 6.46 6.80 -6.36
N LEU A 79 5.77 5.75 -6.79
CA LEU A 79 5.78 4.46 -6.07
C LEU A 79 7.12 3.75 -6.27
N ASP A 80 7.65 3.82 -7.48
CA ASP A 80 8.96 3.30 -7.84
C ASP A 80 10.09 3.95 -7.01
N GLU A 81 10.00 5.26 -6.72
CA GLU A 81 10.92 5.95 -5.82
C GLU A 81 10.86 5.39 -4.39
N VAL A 82 9.67 5.12 -3.86
CA VAL A 82 9.52 4.52 -2.52
C VAL A 82 10.15 3.13 -2.44
N PHE A 83 9.99 2.31 -3.48
CA PHE A 83 10.65 1.00 -3.53
C PHE A 83 12.18 1.12 -3.55
N ARG A 84 12.73 2.05 -4.35
CA ARG A 84 14.19 2.30 -4.36
C ARG A 84 14.72 2.78 -3.01
N ASP A 85 13.98 3.67 -2.35
CA ASP A 85 14.32 4.14 -1.01
C ASP A 85 14.36 3.00 0.01
N PHE A 86 13.44 2.04 -0.11
CA PHE A 86 13.34 0.91 0.83
C PHE A 86 14.39 -0.17 0.54
N GLU A 87 14.65 -0.49 -0.74
CA GLU A 87 15.72 -1.42 -1.16
C GLU A 87 17.11 -0.87 -0.85
N GLY A 88 17.32 0.45 -0.96
CA GLY A 88 18.60 1.10 -0.67
C GLY A 88 18.92 1.26 0.82
N ALA A 89 17.96 0.99 1.71
CA ALA A 89 18.11 1.10 3.16
C ALA A 89 18.40 -0.25 3.86
N GLY A 90 18.47 -1.36 3.10
CA GLY A 90 18.74 -2.71 3.59
C GLY A 90 20.22 -3.09 3.65
#